data_AF-A0A2H3C8R4-F1
#
_entry.id   AF-A0A2H3C8R4-F1
#
_cell.length_a   1.000
_cell.length_b   1.000
_cell.length_c   1.000
_cell.angle_alpha   90.00
_cell.angle_beta   90.00
_cell.angle_gamma   90.00
#
_symmetry.space_group_name_H-M   'P 1'
#
loop_
_entity.id
_entity.type
_entity.pdbx_description
1 polymer ?
#
loop_
_entity_poly.entity_id
_entity_poly.type
_entity_poly.pdbx_seq_one_letter_code
_entity_poly.pdbx_strand_id
1 'polypeptide(L)'
;MVQCSETDCSTEATHRCSKCKERVYCSAECQAKDWPTHKLQCKKVATQPGAQPNSSLPPGYMMGPWGPMSMLGSTYNLATGLSTPASNNALFFSEMFGYKADCPERIYSEIIDTYRIFRSGEYLQATGPSSMPFEEYVTKVEKSGILPGWWKEENRDGLLKFSKEDEWGNLERQVTKEEIKNHLDKPAYMLTYEMMIERIKNSG
;
A
#
# COMPACT_ATOMS: atom_id res chain seq x y z
N MET A 1 -19.90 -38.12 7.86
CA MET A 1 -20.18 -36.68 8.03
C MET A 1 -18.90 -36.00 8.47
N VAL A 2 -18.65 -34.75 8.06
CA VAL A 2 -17.43 -34.02 8.46
C VAL A 2 -17.82 -33.01 9.53
N GLN A 3 -17.16 -33.05 10.68
CA GLN A 3 -17.44 -32.15 11.80
C GLN A 3 -16.84 -30.76 11.54
N CYS A 4 -17.47 -29.72 12.12
CA CYS A 4 -16.94 -28.36 12.11
C CYS A 4 -15.50 -28.31 12.65
N SER A 5 -14.66 -27.51 12.01
CA SER A 5 -13.25 -27.33 12.37
C SER A 5 -13.03 -26.39 13.56
N GLU A 6 -14.09 -25.71 14.03
CA GLU A 6 -14.10 -24.89 15.24
C GLU A 6 -14.17 -25.82 16.47
N THR A 7 -13.25 -25.65 17.43
CA THR A 7 -13.07 -26.59 18.54
C THR A 7 -14.27 -26.68 19.47
N ASP A 8 -15.03 -25.59 19.60
CA ASP A 8 -16.21 -25.51 20.46
C ASP A 8 -17.52 -25.80 19.72
N CYS A 9 -17.46 -26.38 18.51
CA CYS A 9 -18.63 -26.67 17.67
C CYS A 9 -18.70 -28.14 17.25
N SER A 10 -19.75 -28.85 17.69
CA SER A 10 -20.01 -30.25 17.33
C SER A 10 -21.01 -30.41 16.18
N THR A 11 -21.31 -29.33 15.46
CA THR A 11 -22.26 -29.37 14.33
C THR A 11 -21.58 -29.91 13.07
N GLU A 12 -22.35 -30.57 12.21
CA GLU A 12 -21.87 -31.02 10.91
C GLU A 12 -21.50 -29.84 10.01
N ALA A 13 -20.36 -29.93 9.35
CA ALA A 13 -19.87 -28.90 8.46
C ALA A 13 -20.52 -29.00 7.08
N THR A 14 -21.10 -27.89 6.63
CA THR A 14 -21.74 -27.73 5.31
C THR A 14 -20.89 -26.88 4.37
N HIS A 15 -19.90 -26.15 4.88
CA HIS A 15 -19.08 -25.21 4.14
C HIS A 15 -17.59 -25.55 4.26
N ARG A 16 -16.83 -25.16 3.23
CA ARG A 16 -15.36 -25.27 3.20
C ARG A 16 -14.76 -23.88 3.11
N CYS A 17 -13.60 -23.69 3.72
CA CYS A 17 -12.84 -22.46 3.56
C CYS A 17 -12.61 -22.19 2.06
N SER A 18 -13.04 -21.04 1.58
CA SER A 18 -12.95 -20.67 0.16
C SER A 18 -11.51 -20.56 -0.35
N LYS A 19 -10.55 -20.30 0.55
CA LYS A 19 -9.13 -20.08 0.22
C LYS A 19 -8.32 -21.37 0.15
N CYS A 20 -8.36 -22.21 1.19
CA CYS A 20 -7.58 -23.46 1.23
C CYS A 20 -8.40 -24.72 0.97
N LYS A 21 -9.74 -24.68 1.10
CA LYS A 21 -10.66 -25.84 1.01
C LYS A 21 -10.36 -27.00 2.00
N GLU A 22 -9.37 -26.82 2.87
CA GLU A 22 -8.86 -27.81 3.82
C GLU A 22 -9.68 -27.82 5.12
N ARG A 23 -9.98 -26.64 5.68
CA ARG A 23 -10.87 -26.50 6.85
C ARG A 23 -12.34 -26.42 6.44
N VAL A 24 -13.20 -26.96 7.29
CA VAL A 24 -14.66 -27.08 7.07
C VAL A 24 -15.44 -26.46 8.25
N TYR A 25 -16.57 -25.82 7.98
CA TYR A 25 -17.36 -25.12 8.99
C TYR A 25 -18.86 -25.35 8.78
N CYS A 26 -19.64 -25.31 9.86
CA CYS A 26 -21.10 -25.30 9.77
C CYS A 26 -21.66 -23.90 9.44
N SER A 27 -20.94 -22.83 9.77
CA SER A 27 -21.34 -21.45 9.52
C SER A 27 -20.15 -20.50 9.38
N ALA A 28 -20.39 -19.31 8.82
CA ALA A 28 -19.39 -18.25 8.73
C ALA A 28 -18.91 -17.75 10.10
N GLU A 29 -19.76 -17.86 11.14
CA GLU A 29 -19.41 -17.51 12.51
C GLU A 29 -18.34 -18.46 13.09
N CYS A 30 -18.47 -19.77 12.83
CA CYS A 30 -17.45 -20.74 13.23
C CYS A 30 -16.14 -20.55 12.45
N GLN A 31 -16.22 -20.13 11.19
CA GLN A 31 -15.02 -19.76 10.42
C GLN A 31 -14.33 -18.53 11.01
N ALA A 32 -15.10 -17.53 11.45
CA ALA A 32 -14.56 -16.30 12.06
C ALA A 32 -13.89 -16.57 13.42
N LYS A 33 -14.45 -17.49 14.22
CA LYS A 33 -13.87 -17.91 15.51
C LYS A 33 -12.53 -18.66 15.33
N ASP A 34 -12.44 -19.57 14.37
CA ASP A 34 -11.19 -20.29 14.05
C ASP A 34 -10.20 -19.42 13.25
N TRP A 35 -10.59 -18.23 12.78
CA TRP A 35 -9.73 -17.42 11.91
C TRP A 35 -8.37 -17.03 12.51
N PRO A 36 -8.23 -16.64 13.79
CA PRO A 36 -6.93 -16.26 14.36
C PRO A 36 -5.89 -17.39 14.29
N THR A 37 -6.31 -18.64 14.43
CA THR A 37 -5.48 -19.85 14.35
C THR A 37 -5.34 -20.32 12.91
N HIS A 38 -6.45 -20.38 12.17
CA HIS A 38 -6.49 -20.86 10.79
C HIS A 38 -5.67 -20.00 9.83
N LYS A 39 -5.68 -18.67 9.97
CA LYS A 39 -5.02 -17.74 9.03
C LYS A 39 -3.53 -18.00 8.85
N LEU A 40 -2.85 -18.52 9.87
CA LEU A 40 -1.43 -18.86 9.84
C LEU A 40 -1.12 -20.04 8.92
N GLN A 41 -2.09 -20.94 8.75
CA GLN A 41 -1.96 -22.18 7.99
C GLN A 41 -2.80 -22.18 6.70
N CYS A 42 -3.65 -21.17 6.49
CA CYS A 42 -4.55 -21.06 5.34
C CYS A 42 -3.79 -20.70 4.04
N LYS A 43 -3.28 -21.72 3.34
CA LYS A 43 -2.59 -21.60 2.04
C LYS A 43 -3.51 -22.01 0.89
N LYS A 44 -3.40 -21.35 -0.27
CA LYS A 44 -4.20 -21.72 -1.46
C LYS A 44 -3.81 -23.12 -1.92
N VAL A 45 -4.80 -24.01 -2.04
CA VAL A 45 -4.61 -25.28 -2.75
C VAL A 45 -4.52 -24.94 -4.23
N ALA A 46 -3.32 -25.10 -4.80
CA ALA A 46 -3.12 -25.04 -6.24
C ALA A 46 -4.00 -26.13 -6.85
N THR A 47 -5.12 -25.72 -7.43
CA THR A 47 -5.95 -26.62 -8.22
C THR A 47 -5.13 -26.93 -9.46
N GLN A 48 -4.68 -28.18 -9.60
CA GLN A 48 -4.09 -28.69 -10.83
C GLN A 48 -5.24 -29.17 -11.73
N PRO A 49 -5.52 -28.55 -12.88
CA PRO A 49 -5.99 -29.27 -14.04
C PRO A 49 -4.76 -29.68 -14.86
N GLY A 50 -4.65 -30.99 -15.11
CA GLY A 50 -3.55 -31.55 -15.88
C GLY A 50 -3.40 -30.93 -17.26
N ALA A 51 -2.21 -30.41 -17.52
CA ALA A 51 -1.53 -30.42 -18.80
C ALA A 51 -0.04 -30.21 -18.51
N GLN A 52 0.80 -31.14 -18.98
CA GLN A 52 2.23 -31.21 -18.71
C GLN A 52 3.02 -30.02 -19.30
N PRO A 53 4.24 -29.79 -18.80
CA PRO A 53 4.98 -28.55 -18.94
C PRO A 53 5.70 -28.50 -20.28
N ASN A 54 5.66 -27.34 -20.94
CA ASN A 54 6.74 -26.97 -21.83
C ASN A 54 7.35 -25.65 -21.36
N SER A 55 8.55 -25.80 -20.81
CA SER A 55 9.49 -24.74 -20.50
C SER A 55 9.92 -24.06 -21.79
N SER A 56 9.25 -22.97 -22.13
CA SER A 56 9.78 -21.94 -23.00
C SER A 56 9.21 -20.60 -22.56
N LEU A 57 9.85 -20.04 -21.52
CA LEU A 57 9.77 -18.60 -21.25
C LEU A 57 10.16 -17.86 -22.54
N PRO A 58 9.33 -16.95 -23.08
CA PRO A 58 9.79 -16.07 -24.13
C PRO A 58 10.84 -15.12 -23.53
N PRO A 59 12.04 -15.01 -24.12
CA PRO A 59 13.02 -14.01 -23.70
C PRO A 59 12.47 -12.64 -24.09
N GLY A 60 12.08 -11.84 -23.10
CA GLY A 60 11.55 -10.50 -23.35
C GLY A 60 10.93 -9.78 -22.16
N TYR A 61 10.87 -10.41 -20.97
CA TYR A 61 10.33 -9.76 -19.77
C TYR A 61 11.37 -8.89 -19.03
N MET A 62 12.12 -8.08 -19.76
CA MET A 62 12.95 -7.01 -19.20
C MET A 62 13.00 -5.81 -20.16
N MET A 63 12.68 -4.64 -19.60
CA MET A 63 13.00 -3.27 -20.08
C MET A 63 12.24 -2.75 -21.33
N GLY A 64 10.96 -2.44 -21.15
CA GLY A 64 10.26 -1.41 -21.95
C GLY A 64 10.09 -0.12 -21.12
N PRO A 65 9.83 1.05 -21.74
CA PRO A 65 9.81 2.36 -21.07
C PRO A 65 8.62 2.56 -20.09
N TRP A 66 7.88 1.49 -19.85
CA TRP A 66 6.79 1.38 -18.89
C TRP A 66 7.14 0.22 -17.95
N GLY A 67 8.14 0.41 -17.08
CA GLY A 67 8.39 -0.46 -15.93
C GLY A 67 7.22 -0.40 -14.92
N PRO A 68 7.29 -1.13 -13.80
CA PRO A 68 6.32 -2.05 -13.16
C PRO A 68 4.83 -1.65 -13.02
N MET A 69 4.29 -0.82 -13.89
CA MET A 69 2.95 -0.23 -13.79
C MET A 69 1.82 -1.24 -14.00
N SER A 70 2.10 -2.42 -14.58
CA SER A 70 1.12 -3.49 -14.76
C SER A 70 0.85 -4.33 -13.51
N MET A 71 1.59 -4.14 -12.41
CA MET A 71 1.20 -4.72 -11.11
C MET A 71 0.16 -3.90 -10.34
N LEU A 72 -0.21 -2.70 -10.82
CA LEU A 72 -1.23 -1.84 -10.20
C LEU A 72 -2.58 -1.89 -10.95
N GLY A 73 -2.85 -2.95 -11.72
CA GLY A 73 -4.17 -3.18 -12.32
C GLY A 73 -5.17 -3.89 -11.39
N SER A 74 -4.69 -4.50 -10.31
CA SER A 74 -5.52 -5.14 -9.29
C SER A 74 -4.74 -5.26 -7.98
N THR A 75 -5.14 -4.51 -6.97
CA THR A 75 -4.70 -4.76 -5.60
C THR A 75 -5.45 -5.98 -5.08
N TYR A 76 -4.71 -7.04 -4.75
CA TYR A 76 -5.30 -8.23 -4.16
C TYR A 76 -5.44 -8.02 -2.65
N ASN A 77 -6.65 -7.78 -2.15
CA ASN A 77 -6.85 -7.62 -0.71
C ASN A 77 -6.65 -8.99 -0.03
N LEU A 78 -5.58 -9.14 0.74
CA LEU A 78 -5.17 -10.42 1.33
C LEU A 78 -6.11 -10.89 2.45
N ALA A 79 -6.83 -9.96 3.09
CA ALA A 79 -7.77 -10.22 4.17
C ALA A 79 -9.13 -10.73 3.66
N THR A 80 -9.61 -10.23 2.52
CA THR A 80 -10.96 -10.50 2.00
C THR A 80 -10.98 -11.35 0.72
N GLY A 81 -9.83 -11.50 0.04
CA GLY A 81 -9.71 -12.32 -1.16
C GLY A 81 -10.42 -11.75 -2.40
N LEU A 82 -10.95 -10.52 -2.31
CA LEU A 82 -11.56 -9.83 -3.44
C LEU A 82 -10.49 -9.11 -4.28
N SER A 83 -10.58 -9.30 -5.60
CA SER A 83 -9.95 -8.42 -6.57
C SER A 83 -10.82 -7.18 -6.75
N THR A 84 -10.43 -6.06 -6.16
CA THR A 84 -11.07 -4.77 -6.43
C THR A 84 -10.44 -4.16 -7.68
N PRO A 85 -11.24 -3.62 -8.63
CA PRO A 85 -10.71 -2.69 -9.63
C PRO A 85 -9.93 -1.62 -8.87
N ALA A 86 -8.71 -1.27 -9.32
CA ALA A 86 -7.83 -0.29 -8.68
C ALA A 86 -8.45 1.11 -8.60
N SER A 87 -9.45 1.28 -7.75
CA SER A 87 -10.31 2.46 -7.67
C SER A 87 -10.33 3.11 -6.30
N ASN A 88 -9.48 2.67 -5.37
CA ASN A 88 -9.01 3.54 -4.30
C ASN A 88 -7.53 3.25 -4.05
N ASN A 89 -6.65 3.87 -4.85
CA ASN A 89 -5.20 3.82 -4.65
C ASN A 89 -4.79 4.35 -3.25
N ALA A 90 -5.63 5.19 -2.64
CA ALA A 90 -5.57 5.55 -1.23
C ALA A 90 -5.56 4.32 -0.30
N LEU A 91 -6.32 3.26 -0.61
CA LEU A 91 -6.32 2.03 0.18
C LEU A 91 -5.01 1.26 0.05
N PHE A 92 -4.34 1.29 -1.11
CA PHE A 92 -3.04 0.62 -1.27
C PHE A 92 -1.98 1.24 -0.36
N PHE A 93 -1.83 2.56 -0.39
CA PHE A 93 -0.89 3.26 0.49
C PHE A 93 -1.36 3.20 1.95
N SER A 94 -2.64 3.43 2.23
CA SER A 94 -3.19 3.38 3.59
C SER A 94 -3.12 2.01 4.24
N GLU A 95 -3.34 0.91 3.51
CA GLU A 95 -3.24 -0.47 4.02
C GLU A 95 -1.77 -0.90 4.16
N MET A 96 -0.90 -0.44 3.25
CA MET A 96 0.54 -0.72 3.32
C MET A 96 1.25 0.01 4.47
N PHE A 97 0.80 1.21 4.82
CA PHE A 97 1.41 2.04 5.86
C PHE A 97 0.64 2.09 7.18
N GLY A 98 -0.61 1.62 7.21
CA GLY A 98 -1.41 1.57 8.44
C GLY A 98 -1.71 2.96 9.00
N TYR A 99 -2.06 3.92 8.13
CA TYR A 99 -2.39 5.27 8.55
C TYR A 99 -3.54 5.29 9.55
N LYS A 100 -3.39 6.06 10.62
CA LYS A 100 -4.43 6.27 11.61
C LYS A 100 -4.83 7.75 11.63
N ALA A 101 -6.13 8.02 11.71
CA ALA A 101 -6.68 9.37 11.66
C ALA A 101 -6.35 10.22 12.91
N ASP A 102 -6.04 9.56 14.03
CA ASP A 102 -5.70 10.19 15.31
C ASP A 102 -4.24 10.67 15.38
N CYS A 103 -3.41 10.35 14.38
CA CYS A 103 -2.00 10.74 14.34
C CYS A 103 -1.60 11.09 12.89
N PRO A 104 -1.98 12.28 12.39
CA PRO A 104 -1.73 12.68 11.01
C PRO A 104 -0.26 13.06 10.74
N GLU A 105 0.56 13.24 11.77
CA GLU A 105 1.95 13.70 11.69
C GLU A 105 2.81 12.79 10.81
N ARG A 106 2.54 11.49 10.81
CA ARG A 106 3.23 10.55 9.92
C ARG A 106 3.00 10.88 8.45
N ILE A 107 1.76 11.19 8.07
CA ILE A 107 1.43 11.59 6.69
C ILE A 107 2.07 12.93 6.38
N TYR A 108 2.14 13.83 7.35
CA TYR A 108 2.81 15.12 7.16
C TYR A 108 4.29 14.95 6.85
N SER A 109 5.00 14.13 7.63
CA SER A 109 6.40 13.80 7.37
C SER A 109 6.58 13.17 5.99
N GLU A 110 5.73 12.24 5.60
CA GLU A 110 5.78 11.58 4.28
C GLU A 110 5.60 12.58 3.12
N ILE A 111 4.67 13.52 3.23
CA ILE A 111 4.44 14.57 2.22
C ILE A 111 5.65 15.53 2.15
N ILE A 112 6.24 15.87 3.29
CA ILE A 112 7.41 16.75 3.35
C ILE A 112 8.64 16.08 2.76
N ASP A 113 8.90 14.82 3.08
CA ASP A 113 10.05 14.09 2.59
C ASP A 113 9.93 13.80 1.09
N THR A 114 8.73 13.47 0.60
CA THR A 114 8.48 13.37 -0.85
C THR A 114 8.67 14.71 -1.56
N TYR A 115 8.27 15.83 -0.94
CA TYR A 115 8.55 17.16 -1.48
C TYR A 115 10.05 17.48 -1.52
N ARG A 116 10.83 17.15 -0.48
CA ARG A 116 12.30 17.33 -0.45
C ARG A 116 12.98 16.60 -1.61
N ILE A 117 12.64 15.33 -1.81
CA ILE A 117 13.19 14.50 -2.90
C ILE A 117 12.73 15.03 -4.27
N PHE A 118 11.46 15.41 -4.40
CA PHE A 118 10.92 16.00 -5.63
C PHE A 118 11.65 17.30 -6.00
N ARG A 119 11.90 18.15 -5.01
CA ARG A 119 12.62 19.43 -5.19
C ARG A 119 14.08 19.20 -5.57
N SER A 120 14.76 18.23 -4.95
CA SER A 120 16.16 17.91 -5.29
C SER A 120 16.31 17.31 -6.68
N GLY A 121 15.25 16.67 -7.20
CA GLY A 121 15.30 15.97 -8.49
C GLY A 121 16.04 14.63 -8.40
N GLU A 122 16.20 14.06 -7.20
CA GLU A 122 16.90 12.80 -6.98
C GLU A 122 15.93 11.61 -6.91
N TYR A 123 14.99 11.48 -7.85
CA TYR A 123 14.04 10.37 -7.94
C TYR A 123 14.07 9.71 -9.34
N LEU A 124 13.52 8.50 -9.46
CA LEU A 124 13.71 7.59 -10.60
C LEU A 124 13.49 8.19 -12.00
N GLN A 125 12.53 9.11 -12.16
CA GLN A 125 12.20 9.73 -13.46
C GLN A 125 12.30 11.27 -13.40
N ALA A 126 13.21 11.77 -12.57
CA ALA A 126 13.44 13.20 -12.47
C ALA A 126 14.02 13.76 -13.78
N THR A 127 13.49 14.90 -14.21
CA THR A 127 14.03 15.68 -15.33
C THR A 127 14.94 16.82 -14.86
N GLY A 128 15.27 16.84 -13.57
CA GLY A 128 15.97 17.93 -12.89
C GLY A 128 15.26 18.35 -11.60
N PRO A 129 15.85 19.31 -10.86
CA PRO A 129 15.24 19.88 -9.66
C PRO A 129 13.98 20.67 -10.02
N SER A 130 13.06 20.78 -9.05
CA SER A 130 11.81 21.52 -9.20
C SER A 130 11.82 22.80 -8.34
N SER A 131 11.30 23.90 -8.90
CA SER A 131 11.10 25.17 -8.18
C SER A 131 9.67 25.36 -7.68
N MET A 132 8.80 24.34 -7.82
CA MET A 132 7.41 24.37 -7.38
C MET A 132 7.31 24.71 -5.89
N PRO A 133 6.47 25.69 -5.48
CA PRO A 133 6.20 25.98 -4.09
C PRO A 133 5.56 24.79 -3.36
N PHE A 134 5.76 24.72 -2.05
CA PHE A 134 5.24 23.59 -1.25
C PHE A 134 3.71 23.52 -1.29
N GLU A 135 3.02 24.65 -1.23
CA GLU A 135 1.55 24.73 -1.24
C GLU A 135 0.96 24.23 -2.58
N GLU A 136 1.66 24.48 -3.69
CA GLU A 136 1.28 23.94 -4.99
C GLU A 136 1.50 22.42 -5.03
N TYR A 137 2.60 21.94 -4.45
CA TYR A 137 2.87 20.51 -4.30
C TYR A 137 1.78 19.81 -3.47
N VAL A 138 1.36 20.39 -2.34
CA VAL A 138 0.26 19.85 -1.51
C VAL A 138 -1.05 19.79 -2.30
N THR A 139 -1.32 20.79 -3.16
CA THR A 139 -2.49 20.77 -4.06
C THR A 139 -2.44 19.60 -5.03
N LYS A 140 -1.26 19.27 -5.56
CA LYS A 140 -1.07 18.05 -6.37
C LYS A 140 -1.21 16.77 -5.56
N VAL A 141 -0.73 16.74 -4.31
CA VAL A 141 -0.89 15.61 -3.39
C VAL A 141 -2.37 15.29 -3.19
N GLU A 142 -3.21 16.29 -2.90
CA GLU A 142 -4.65 16.11 -2.70
C GLU A 142 -5.35 15.54 -3.93
N LYS A 143 -4.95 15.99 -5.12
CA LYS A 143 -5.51 15.49 -6.39
C LYS A 143 -4.97 14.13 -6.83
N SER A 144 -3.88 13.66 -6.24
CA SER A 144 -3.23 12.40 -6.65
C SER A 144 -3.99 11.14 -6.20
N GLY A 145 -4.89 11.28 -5.22
CA GLY A 145 -5.66 10.17 -4.66
C GLY A 145 -4.83 9.19 -3.82
N ILE A 146 -3.67 9.63 -3.29
CA ILE A 146 -2.83 8.85 -2.36
C ILE A 146 -3.21 9.04 -0.89
N LEU A 147 -3.93 10.13 -0.59
CA LEU A 147 -4.31 10.49 0.77
C LEU A 147 -5.44 9.59 1.29
N PRO A 148 -5.46 9.31 2.60
CA PRO A 148 -6.54 8.54 3.21
C PRO A 148 -7.88 9.29 3.13
N GLY A 149 -8.99 8.54 3.13
CA GLY A 149 -10.34 9.12 2.98
C GLY A 149 -10.79 10.03 4.14
N TRP A 150 -10.04 10.08 5.24
CA TRP A 150 -10.28 11.01 6.35
C TRP A 150 -9.54 12.34 6.20
N TRP A 151 -8.66 12.50 5.20
CA TRP A 151 -7.94 13.75 4.95
C TRP A 151 -8.91 14.87 4.58
N LYS A 152 -8.79 16.01 5.27
CA LYS A 152 -9.62 17.21 5.09
C LYS A 152 -8.79 18.49 5.16
N GLU A 153 -9.44 19.64 5.02
CA GLU A 153 -8.82 20.97 5.06
C GLU A 153 -8.06 21.21 6.37
N GLU A 154 -8.55 20.71 7.51
CA GLU A 154 -7.86 20.85 8.79
C GLU A 154 -6.51 20.10 8.82
N ASN A 155 -6.41 19.00 8.06
CA ASN A 155 -5.14 18.28 7.91
C ASN A 155 -4.16 19.05 7.03
N ARG A 156 -4.67 19.76 6.01
CA ARG A 156 -3.84 20.65 5.19
C ARG A 156 -3.26 21.77 6.05
N ASP A 157 -4.07 22.43 6.87
CA ASP A 157 -3.59 23.48 7.78
C ASP A 157 -2.57 22.93 8.78
N GLY A 158 -2.85 21.74 9.33
CA GLY A 158 -1.93 21.01 10.19
C GLY A 158 -0.58 20.72 9.51
N LEU A 159 -0.60 20.25 8.25
CA LEU A 159 0.60 20.02 7.44
C LEU A 159 1.40 21.31 7.23
N LEU A 160 0.74 22.42 6.88
CA LEU A 160 1.41 23.70 6.66
C LEU A 160 2.07 24.22 7.94
N LYS A 161 1.41 24.04 9.08
CA LYS A 161 2.00 24.35 10.39
C LYS A 161 3.18 23.44 10.72
N PHE A 162 3.00 22.12 10.56
CA PHE A 162 4.04 21.11 10.78
C PHE A 162 5.28 21.39 9.93
N SER A 163 5.10 21.83 8.68
CA SER A 163 6.21 22.18 7.76
C SER A 163 7.06 23.38 8.18
N LYS A 164 6.66 24.12 9.23
CA LYS A 164 7.33 25.32 9.74
C LYS A 164 7.82 25.15 11.18
N GLU A 165 7.07 24.41 11.99
CA GLU A 165 7.30 24.34 13.44
C GLU A 165 7.92 23.01 13.91
N ASP A 166 7.77 21.92 13.15
CA ASP A 166 8.25 20.60 13.57
C ASP A 166 9.77 20.44 13.41
N GLU A 167 10.41 19.68 14.30
CA GLU A 167 11.87 19.48 14.29
C GLU A 167 12.35 18.76 13.01
N TRP A 168 11.60 17.76 12.55
CA TRP A 168 11.91 17.00 11.33
C TRP A 168 11.21 17.60 10.10
N GLY A 169 9.94 17.96 10.25
CA GLY A 169 9.07 18.47 9.19
C GLY A 169 9.41 19.88 8.72
N ASN A 170 10.15 20.68 9.48
CA ASN A 170 10.50 22.03 9.07
C ASN A 170 11.27 22.03 7.73
N LEU A 171 10.72 22.69 6.72
CA LEU A 171 11.28 22.77 5.36
C LEU A 171 12.53 23.66 5.25
N GLU A 172 12.79 24.53 6.24
CA GLU A 172 14.04 25.27 6.35
C GLU A 172 15.22 24.37 6.75
N ARG A 173 14.92 23.21 7.37
CA ARG A 173 15.92 22.19 7.65
C ARG A 173 16.39 21.54 6.35
N GLN A 174 17.68 21.62 6.09
CA GLN A 174 18.31 20.89 4.99
C GLN A 174 18.42 19.41 5.37
N VAL A 175 17.69 18.56 4.65
CA VAL A 175 17.70 17.10 4.85
C VAL A 175 17.95 16.43 3.50
N THR A 176 18.96 15.58 3.45
CA THR A 176 19.36 14.82 2.27
C THR A 176 18.50 13.58 2.08
N LYS A 177 18.48 13.03 0.86
CA LYS A 177 17.79 11.78 0.56
C LYS A 177 18.27 10.60 1.42
N GLU A 178 19.57 10.55 1.74
CA GLU A 178 20.11 9.48 2.61
C GLU A 178 19.67 9.64 4.06
N GLU A 179 19.56 10.87 4.58
CA GLU A 179 19.00 11.14 5.91
C GLU A 179 17.53 10.75 5.97
N ILE A 180 16.72 11.06 4.95
CA ILE A 180 15.34 10.61 4.83
C ILE A 180 15.30 9.08 4.90
N LYS A 181 16.10 8.40 4.08
CA LYS A 181 16.15 6.93 4.05
C LYS A 181 16.52 6.30 5.40
N ASN A 182 17.41 6.94 6.17
CA ASN A 182 17.80 6.51 7.51
C ASN A 182 16.74 6.81 8.58
N HIS A 183 15.87 7.81 8.35
CA HIS A 183 14.75 8.13 9.22
C HIS A 183 13.58 7.16 9.06
N LEU A 184 13.46 6.48 7.92
CA LEU A 184 12.40 5.49 7.68
C LEU A 184 12.58 4.23 8.54
N ASP A 185 11.48 3.78 9.17
CA ASP A 185 11.41 2.48 9.86
C ASP A 185 11.92 1.32 9.01
N LYS A 186 11.71 1.43 7.68
CA LYS A 186 12.19 0.47 6.68
C LYS A 186 12.78 1.23 5.50
N PRO A 187 14.08 1.11 5.22
CA PRO A 187 14.71 1.76 4.07
C PRO A 187 14.07 1.41 2.72
N ALA A 188 13.42 0.23 2.61
CA ALA A 188 12.69 -0.17 1.42
C ALA A 188 11.50 0.74 1.06
N TYR A 189 10.99 1.53 2.03
CA TYR A 189 9.94 2.52 1.78
C TYR A 189 10.41 3.71 0.93
N MET A 190 11.72 3.88 0.75
CA MET A 190 12.29 4.90 -0.15
C MET A 190 11.76 4.77 -1.59
N LEU A 191 11.65 3.53 -2.12
CA LEU A 191 11.06 3.29 -3.44
C LEU A 191 9.59 3.72 -3.49
N THR A 192 8.88 3.60 -2.36
CA THR A 192 7.48 4.02 -2.29
C THR A 192 7.34 5.53 -2.38
N TYR A 193 8.24 6.29 -1.75
CA TYR A 193 8.27 7.75 -1.89
C TYR A 193 8.53 8.18 -3.33
N GLU A 194 9.45 7.53 -4.04
CA GLU A 194 9.71 7.81 -5.46
C GLU A 194 8.47 7.53 -6.32
N MET A 195 7.74 6.44 -6.05
CA MET A 195 6.47 6.15 -6.73
C MET A 195 5.36 7.17 -6.41
N MET A 196 5.30 7.64 -5.16
CA MET A 196 4.36 8.71 -4.76
C MET A 196 4.67 10.00 -5.52
N ILE A 197 5.95 10.38 -5.62
CA ILE A 197 6.39 11.58 -6.35
C ILE A 197 5.94 11.53 -7.82
N GLU A 198 6.14 10.41 -8.51
CA GLU A 198 5.66 10.25 -9.89
C GLU A 198 4.16 10.46 -10.00
N ARG A 199 3.40 9.91 -9.05
CA ARG A 199 1.94 10.05 -9.05
C ARG A 199 1.49 11.47 -8.76
N ILE A 200 2.14 12.17 -7.83
CA ILE A 200 1.87 13.57 -7.48
C ILE A 200 2.23 14.49 -8.64
N LYS A 201 3.39 14.29 -9.26
CA LYS A 201 3.83 15.06 -10.44
C LYS A 201 2.79 15.00 -11.56
N ASN A 202 2.25 13.81 -11.81
CA ASN A 202 1.27 13.53 -12.87
C ASN A 202 -0.18 13.85 -12.49
N SER A 203 -0.47 14.37 -11.28
CA SER A 203 -1.83 14.79 -10.92
C SER A 203 -2.14 16.20 -11.48
N GLY A 204 -3.34 16.37 -12.04
CA GLY A 204 -3.76 17.53 -12.84
C GLY A 204 -3.85 18.84 -12.07
#